data_AF-A0A841VB19-F1
#
_entry.id   AF-A0A841VB19-F1
#
_cell.length_a   1.000
_cell.length_b   1.000
_cell.length_c   1.000
_cell.angle_alpha   90.00
_cell.angle_beta   90.00
_cell.angle_gamma   90.00
#
_symmetry.space_group_name_H-M   'P 1'
#
loop_
_entity.id
_entity.type
_entity.pdbx_description
1 polymer ?
#
loop_
_entity_poly.entity_id
_entity_poly.type
_entity_poly.pdbx_seq_one_letter_code
_entity_poly.pdbx_strand_id
1 'polypeptide(L)' 'IKQIAHRLKITGASWESGNVPQVLRHRCAYLNGCLF' A
#
# COMPACT_ATOMS: atom_id res chain seq x y z
N ILE A 1 -1.44 -7.77 -3.55
CA ILE A 1 -2.40 -6.72 -4.00
C ILE A 1 -3.73 -6.79 -3.24
N LYS A 2 -4.49 -7.90 -3.27
CA LYS A 2 -5.78 -8.03 -2.53
C LYS A 2 -5.67 -7.76 -1.02
N GLN A 3 -4.63 -8.28 -0.36
CA GLN A 3 -4.37 -7.99 1.06
C GLN A 3 -3.93 -6.54 1.31
N ILE A 4 -3.15 -5.95 0.41
CA ILE A 4 -2.68 -4.57 0.51
C ILE A 4 -3.88 -3.62 0.40
N ALA A 5 -4.74 -3.84 -0.60
CA ALA A 5 -5.99 -3.11 -0.76
C ALA A 5 -6.91 -3.27 0.45
N HIS A 6 -7.04 -4.49 1.00
CA HIS A 6 -7.84 -4.73 2.20
C HIS A 6 -7.32 -3.97 3.44
N ARG A 7 -6.00 -3.90 3.64
CA ARG A 7 -5.38 -3.18 4.77
C ARG A 7 -5.35 -1.66 4.59
N LEU A 8 -5.45 -1.17 3.37
CA LEU A 8 -5.51 0.26 3.05
C LEU A 8 -6.94 0.77 2.88
N LYS A 9 -7.94 -0.11 2.93
CA LYS A 9 -9.35 0.24 2.83
C LYS A 9 -9.78 0.95 4.11
N ILE A 10 -9.50 2.24 4.19
CA ILE A 10 -10.23 3.17 5.05
C ILE A 10 -11.54 3.43 4.31
N THR A 11 -12.66 3.08 4.93
CA THR A 11 -14.00 3.26 4.34
C THR A 11 -14.18 4.72 3.89
N GLY A 12 -14.44 4.93 2.60
CA GLY A 12 -14.61 6.27 2.01
C GLY A 12 -13.34 6.93 1.46
N ALA A 13 -12.15 6.35 1.66
CA ALA A 13 -10.92 6.86 1.06
C ALA A 13 -10.76 6.36 -0.39
N SER A 14 -10.59 7.32 -1.32
CA SER A 14 -10.27 7.04 -2.72
C SER A 14 -8.76 6.95 -2.93
N TRP A 15 -8.34 6.15 -3.90
CA TRP A 15 -6.93 6.07 -4.29
C TRP A 15 -6.55 7.29 -5.12
N GLU A 16 -5.59 8.07 -4.64
CA GLU A 16 -4.91 9.06 -5.49
C GLU A 16 -3.82 8.35 -6.29
N SER A 17 -3.97 8.36 -7.62
CA SER A 17 -3.13 7.56 -8.54
C SER A 17 -1.63 7.85 -8.38
N GLY A 18 -1.26 9.11 -8.10
CA GLY A 18 0.12 9.52 -7.86
C GLY A 18 0.74 8.92 -6.58
N ASN A 19 -0.07 8.55 -5.59
CA ASN A 19 0.40 8.04 -4.31
C ASN A 19 0.46 6.49 -4.28
N VAL A 20 -0.21 5.83 -5.23
CA VAL A 20 -0.25 4.36 -5.33
C VAL A 20 1.15 3.73 -5.36
N PRO A 21 2.13 4.21 -6.15
CA PRO A 21 3.46 3.60 -6.23
C PRO A 21 4.22 3.69 -4.90
N GLN A 22 4.14 4.82 -4.20
CA GLN A 22 4.80 5.02 -2.91
C GLN A 22 4.24 4.09 -1.84
N VAL A 23 2.91 3.99 -1.75
CA VAL A 23 2.23 3.13 -0.79
C VAL A 23 2.52 1.65 -1.06
N LEU A 24 2.51 1.25 -2.33
CA LEU A 24 2.90 -0.10 -2.73
C LEU A 24 4.35 -0.40 -2.36
N ARG A 25 5.28 0.52 -2.65
CA ARG A 25 6.71 0.35 -2.31
C ARG A 25 6.90 0.13 -0.81
N HIS A 26 6.30 0.98 0.01
CA HIS A 26 6.40 0.85 1.46
C HIS A 26 5.82 -0.47 1.99
N ARG A 27 4.66 -0.88 1.48
CA ARG A 27 4.02 -2.15 1.89
C ARG A 27 4.78 -3.37 1.40
N CYS A 28 5.30 -3.35 0.18
CA CYS A 28 6.14 -4.41 -0.34
C CYS A 28 7.45 -4.52 0.44
N ALA A 29 8.11 -3.40 0.75
CA ALA A 29 9.32 -3.40 1.59
C ALA A 29 9.05 -4.01 2.98
N TYR A 30 7.96 -3.61 3.64
CA TYR A 30 7.56 -4.16 4.93
C TYR A 30 7.32 -5.67 4.88
N LEU A 31 6.59 -6.16 3.86
CA LEU A 31 6.28 -7.59 3.72
C LEU A 31 7.49 -8.44 3.34
N ASN A 32 8.41 -7.90 2.55
CA ASN A 32 9.63 -8.61 2.16
C ASN A 32 10.75 -8.51 3.21
N GLY A 33 10.53 -7.81 4.33
CA GLY A 33 11.57 -7.54 5.33
C GLY A 33 12.69 -6.62 4.81
N CYS A 34 12.54 -6.06 3.61
CA CYS A 34 13.48 -5.12 2.98
C CYS A 34 13.25 -3.70 3.49
N LEU A 35 13.14 -3.54 4.81
CA LEU A 35 12.98 -2.24 5.46
C LEU A 35 14.35 -1.58 5.72
N PHE A 36 15.27 -1.69 4.77
CA PHE A 36 16.57 -1.01 4.75
C PHE A 36 17.00 -0.82 3.30
#